data_AF-A0A023GJL6-F1
#
_entry.id   AF-A0A023GJL6-F1
#
_cell.length_a   1.000
_cell.length_b   1.000
_cell.length_c   1.000
_cell.angle_alpha   90.00
_cell.angle_beta   90.00
_cell.angle_gamma   90.00
#
_symmetry.space_group_name_H-M   'P 1'
#
loop_
_entity.id
_entity.type
_entity.pdbx_description
1 polymer ?
#
loop_
_entity_poly.entity_id
_entity_poly.type
_entity_poly.pdbx_seq_one_letter_code
_entity_poly.pdbx_strand_id
1 'polypeptide(L)'
;SMGMTANDNSAMSWASGGSSFGNNASLSSSSWAYYPGSNYALDKSGFSERSRDSSLGGTPSGLRWRASSPLGKWHITDERSLTDYLSAHEEPDRSLSYVSQSGSLLNSSVSLDADSVIPQLSHYQKATRSPQTMHGDDMDSSATFTGDVWRKWSVEEKKLDRWVENLRKWISQTIVTRVASEIDAINTTLQRLGFSDLRIGEANPSMLQQVALSKGQHVPTLASLLPYLDLNSNHEYLVQRIKELARGGCMSNFRWNGGSENYRGKPWSDSLPTDAAIVLHLLCTYLDSRLPPDPRFPDGKTFTSQFFYKSPNKPPTSKDTLCIYQTSVTPPHYRVIVGEDTWDLPKGRNNLFYAILLFLHCINTNLGGMLGRINFGLSGVNVLWVVGG
;
A
#
# COMPACT_ATOMS: atom_id res chain seq x y z
N SER A 1 -47.50 -41.89 20.55
CA SER A 1 -46.55 -42.61 19.68
C SER A 1 -47.04 -42.46 18.25
N MET A 2 -46.54 -41.44 17.56
CA MET A 2 -46.70 -41.20 16.12
C MET A 2 -45.52 -40.32 15.73
N GLY A 3 -44.65 -40.83 14.87
CA GLY A 3 -43.50 -40.11 14.33
C GLY A 3 -43.91 -39.20 13.18
N MET A 4 -43.33 -38.01 13.15
CA MET A 4 -43.24 -37.19 11.94
C MET A 4 -41.86 -36.52 11.91
N THR A 5 -41.11 -36.86 10.87
CA THR A 5 -39.85 -36.24 10.46
C THR A 5 -40.09 -34.80 10.03
N ALA A 6 -39.29 -33.87 10.54
CA ALA A 6 -39.19 -32.52 10.01
C ALA A 6 -38.01 -32.45 9.04
N ASN A 7 -38.33 -32.36 7.75
CA ASN A 7 -37.44 -31.81 6.75
C ASN A 7 -37.74 -30.32 6.71
N ASP A 8 -36.73 -29.43 6.80
CA ASP A 8 -36.87 -28.17 6.05
C ASP A 8 -35.57 -27.52 5.62
N ASN A 9 -35.66 -27.00 4.41
CA ASN A 9 -34.62 -26.47 3.55
C ASN A 9 -34.22 -25.05 3.97
N SER A 10 -32.92 -24.78 4.10
CA SER A 10 -32.42 -23.40 4.08
C SER A 10 -31.07 -23.33 3.36
N ALA A 11 -31.10 -23.67 2.08
CA ALA A 11 -30.01 -23.43 1.14
C ALA A 11 -30.63 -23.11 -0.22
N MET A 12 -31.09 -21.87 -0.41
CA MET A 12 -31.24 -21.21 -1.71
C MET A 12 -31.87 -19.82 -1.50
N SER A 13 -31.03 -18.80 -1.46
CA SER A 13 -31.45 -17.39 -1.55
C SER A 13 -30.42 -16.60 -2.34
N TRP A 14 -30.08 -17.09 -3.54
CA TRP A 14 -29.24 -16.37 -4.51
C TRP A 14 -29.79 -16.42 -5.94
N ALA A 15 -30.95 -17.04 -6.16
CA ALA A 15 -31.56 -17.16 -7.47
C ALA A 15 -32.98 -16.59 -7.45
N SER A 16 -33.12 -15.33 -7.87
CA SER A 16 -34.40 -14.78 -8.36
C SER A 16 -34.10 -13.58 -9.26
N GLY A 17 -34.48 -13.69 -10.53
CA GLY A 17 -34.41 -12.58 -11.48
C GLY A 17 -34.12 -12.96 -12.93
N GLY A 18 -34.75 -14.00 -13.47
CA GLY A 18 -34.71 -14.30 -14.90
C GLY A 18 -35.97 -13.78 -15.61
N SER A 19 -35.80 -12.87 -16.57
CA SER A 19 -36.43 -12.83 -17.91
C SER A 19 -36.57 -11.39 -18.44
N SER A 20 -35.86 -11.05 -19.51
CA SER A 20 -36.39 -11.03 -20.87
C SER A 20 -35.35 -10.51 -21.86
N PHE A 21 -35.26 -11.20 -22.99
CA PHE A 21 -34.35 -10.94 -24.09
C PHE A 21 -34.72 -9.66 -24.83
N GLY A 22 -33.71 -8.83 -25.11
CA GLY A 22 -33.78 -7.72 -26.05
C GLY A 22 -32.41 -7.56 -26.71
N ASN A 23 -32.27 -8.08 -27.93
CA ASN A 23 -31.09 -7.91 -28.76
C ASN A 23 -30.80 -6.42 -28.97
N ASN A 24 -29.63 -5.96 -28.56
CA ASN A 24 -28.96 -4.88 -29.28
C ASN A 24 -27.44 -5.07 -29.18
N ALA A 25 -26.85 -5.50 -30.30
CA ALA A 25 -25.42 -5.56 -30.47
C ALA A 25 -24.87 -4.12 -30.54
N SER A 26 -23.85 -3.82 -29.75
CA SER A 26 -23.03 -2.63 -29.92
C SER A 26 -21.60 -2.95 -29.53
N LEU A 27 -20.76 -3.01 -30.55
CA LEU A 27 -19.30 -3.16 -30.51
C LEU A 27 -18.68 -1.84 -30.05
N SER A 28 -17.87 -1.85 -28.98
CA SER A 28 -16.80 -0.89 -28.62
C SER A 28 -16.36 -1.18 -27.18
N SER A 29 -15.10 -1.22 -26.75
CA SER A 29 -13.79 -1.03 -27.38
C SER A 29 -12.75 -1.75 -26.51
N SER A 30 -11.78 -2.40 -27.14
CA SER A 30 -10.70 -3.14 -26.48
C SER A 30 -9.50 -2.22 -26.23
N SER A 31 -9.13 -1.98 -24.97
CA SER A 31 -7.87 -1.31 -24.62
C SER A 31 -6.71 -2.31 -24.51
N TRP A 32 -6.37 -2.94 -25.63
CA TRP A 32 -5.10 -3.65 -25.81
C TRP A 32 -4.66 -3.52 -27.26
N ALA A 33 -3.89 -2.48 -27.58
CA ALA A 33 -3.16 -2.36 -28.83
C ALA A 33 -1.71 -1.97 -28.53
N TYR A 34 -0.81 -2.93 -28.75
CA TYR A 34 0.64 -2.79 -28.65
C TYR A 34 1.20 -2.44 -30.04
N TYR A 35 1.89 -1.32 -30.18
CA TYR A 35 2.61 -0.97 -31.41
C TYR A 35 4.09 -1.35 -31.26
N PRO A 36 4.64 -2.23 -32.13
CA PRO A 36 6.08 -2.38 -32.27
C PRO A 36 6.60 -1.33 -33.26
N GLY A 37 7.48 -0.43 -32.80
CA GLY A 37 8.19 0.51 -33.67
C GLY A 37 9.29 -0.20 -34.47
N SER A 38 9.05 -0.41 -35.76
CA SER A 38 10.02 -0.91 -36.72
C SER A 38 10.95 0.21 -37.21
N ASN A 39 12.25 -0.09 -37.22
CA ASN A 39 13.32 0.68 -37.86
C ASN A 39 13.08 0.84 -39.37
N TYR A 40 13.32 2.05 -39.88
CA TYR A 40 13.55 2.29 -41.30
C TYR A 40 14.98 2.81 -41.47
N ALA A 41 15.75 2.09 -42.27
CA ALA A 41 17.02 2.53 -42.82
C ALA A 41 16.77 3.35 -44.10
N LEU A 42 17.55 4.41 -44.31
CA LEU A 42 17.90 4.88 -45.65
C LEU A 42 19.26 5.59 -45.65
N ASP A 43 20.11 5.15 -46.57
CA ASP A 43 21.45 5.61 -46.89
C ASP A 43 21.58 7.09 -47.27
N LYS A 44 22.75 7.69 -46.97
CA LYS A 44 23.67 8.21 -48.00
C LYS A 44 25.06 8.56 -47.46
N SER A 45 26.02 8.30 -48.35
CA SER A 45 27.48 8.36 -48.30
C SER A 45 28.14 9.73 -48.05
N GLY A 46 29.39 9.70 -47.58
CA GLY A 46 30.44 10.59 -48.10
C GLY A 46 31.51 11.09 -47.11
N PHE A 47 32.75 10.68 -47.37
CA PHE A 47 34.04 11.29 -47.02
C PHE A 47 34.81 10.85 -45.76
N SER A 48 36.05 10.47 -46.07
CA SER A 48 37.15 9.94 -45.28
C SER A 48 38.06 11.07 -44.77
N GLU A 49 38.71 10.90 -43.61
CA GLU A 49 40.16 11.09 -43.47
C GLU A 49 40.75 10.63 -42.11
N ARG A 50 41.73 9.72 -42.21
CA ARG A 50 43.05 9.68 -41.54
C ARG A 50 43.20 9.65 -40.00
N SER A 51 43.49 8.43 -39.52
CA SER A 51 44.72 7.98 -38.82
C SER A 51 45.23 8.69 -37.55
N ARG A 52 45.39 7.93 -36.45
CA ARG A 52 46.70 7.39 -35.98
C ARG A 52 46.57 6.55 -34.69
N ASP A 53 47.39 5.50 -34.65
CA ASP A 53 47.77 4.66 -33.50
C ASP A 53 48.11 5.44 -32.23
N SER A 54 47.79 4.89 -31.06
CA SER A 54 48.81 4.25 -30.20
C SER A 54 48.21 3.69 -28.91
N SER A 55 48.51 2.42 -28.67
CA SER A 55 48.37 1.71 -27.40
C SER A 55 49.44 2.18 -26.42
N LEU A 56 49.06 2.36 -25.14
CA LEU A 56 49.93 2.20 -23.96
C LEU A 56 49.06 2.18 -22.70
N GLY A 57 49.32 1.18 -21.86
CA GLY A 57 48.50 0.84 -20.70
C GLY A 57 48.57 1.83 -19.54
N GLY A 58 47.54 1.78 -18.71
CA GLY A 58 47.48 2.49 -17.43
C GLY A 58 46.34 1.93 -16.57
N THR A 59 46.71 1.18 -15.54
CA THR A 59 45.83 0.74 -14.45
C THR A 59 45.28 1.95 -13.68
N PRO A 60 43.97 2.03 -13.38
CA PRO A 60 43.47 2.98 -12.40
C PRO A 60 43.49 2.32 -11.02
N SER A 61 44.50 2.65 -10.22
CA SER A 61 44.53 2.36 -8.78
C SER A 61 43.40 3.14 -8.10
N GLY A 62 42.41 2.41 -7.61
CA GLY A 62 41.27 2.95 -6.88
C GLY A 62 41.66 3.57 -5.54
N LEU A 63 41.24 4.82 -5.33
CA LEU A 63 41.22 5.44 -4.00
C LEU A 63 40.04 4.86 -3.21
N ARG A 64 40.37 3.93 -2.31
CA ARG A 64 39.43 3.27 -1.40
C ARG A 64 39.31 4.11 -0.13
N TRP A 65 38.21 4.84 0.02
CA TRP A 65 37.84 5.47 1.29
C TRP A 65 37.59 4.38 2.35
N ARG A 66 38.52 4.20 3.31
CA ARG A 66 38.25 3.50 4.56
C ARG A 66 37.75 4.51 5.58
N ALA A 67 36.44 4.64 5.71
CA ALA A 67 35.83 5.18 6.92
C ALA A 67 35.81 4.06 7.97
N SER A 68 36.67 4.14 8.97
CA SER A 68 36.63 3.25 10.14
C SER A 68 35.83 3.93 11.25
N SER A 69 34.56 3.57 11.38
CA SER A 69 33.76 3.93 12.56
C SER A 69 34.31 3.20 13.80
N PRO A 70 34.50 3.86 14.96
CA PRO A 70 35.05 3.23 16.16
C PRO A 70 33.99 2.46 16.97
N LEU A 71 33.10 1.72 16.29
CA LEU A 71 32.00 0.96 16.90
C LEU A 71 32.31 -0.54 17.02
N GLY A 72 33.60 -0.88 17.20
CA GLY A 72 34.06 -2.28 17.24
C GLY A 72 34.90 -2.66 18.46
N LYS A 73 35.07 -1.79 19.45
CA LYS A 73 36.04 -2.02 20.55
C LYS A 73 35.44 -2.41 21.89
N TRP A 74 34.14 -2.28 22.08
CA TRP A 74 33.47 -2.64 23.33
C TRP A 74 32.45 -3.73 23.06
N HIS A 75 32.77 -4.94 23.46
CA HIS A 75 31.90 -6.11 23.34
C HIS A 75 31.30 -6.38 24.71
N ILE A 76 30.13 -5.77 24.98
CA ILE A 76 29.43 -5.87 26.27
C ILE A 76 28.76 -7.26 26.33
N THR A 77 29.28 -8.15 27.16
CA THR A 77 28.82 -9.55 27.27
C THR A 77 28.15 -9.87 28.60
N ASP A 78 28.39 -9.05 29.60
CA ASP A 78 28.00 -9.31 30.98
C ASP A 78 27.82 -7.99 31.74
N GLU A 79 27.07 -8.06 32.84
CA GLU A 79 26.69 -6.90 33.65
C GLU A 79 27.91 -6.14 34.19
N ARG A 80 29.04 -6.82 34.42
CA ARG A 80 30.28 -6.16 34.87
C ARG A 80 30.93 -5.35 33.75
N SER A 81 30.96 -5.88 32.52
CA SER A 81 31.44 -5.14 31.33
C SER A 81 30.62 -3.88 31.03
N LEU A 82 29.31 -3.90 31.36
CA LEU A 82 28.44 -2.73 31.25
C LEU A 82 28.76 -1.68 32.33
N THR A 83 28.95 -2.09 33.59
CA THR A 83 29.33 -1.17 34.66
C THR A 83 30.70 -0.54 34.44
N ASP A 84 31.68 -1.29 33.92
CA ASP A 84 32.99 -0.74 33.56
C ASP A 84 32.87 0.32 32.46
N TYR A 85 32.06 0.07 31.43
CA TYR A 85 31.81 1.03 30.36
C TYR A 85 31.13 2.32 30.89
N LEU A 86 30.16 2.18 31.78
CA LEU A 86 29.46 3.32 32.38
C LEU A 86 30.39 4.13 33.29
N SER A 87 31.21 3.47 34.10
CA SER A 87 32.18 4.14 34.98
C SER A 87 33.29 4.86 34.22
N ALA A 88 33.71 4.34 33.07
CA ALA A 88 34.71 4.96 32.20
C ALA A 88 34.17 6.20 31.47
N HIS A 89 32.85 6.41 31.46
CA HIS A 89 32.18 7.53 30.80
C HIS A 89 31.42 8.45 31.77
N GLU A 90 31.62 8.30 33.08
CA GLU A 90 31.07 9.19 34.10
C GLU A 90 32.04 10.35 34.34
N GLU A 91 31.85 11.46 33.60
CA GLU A 91 32.60 12.70 33.82
C GLU A 91 32.11 13.39 35.13
N PRO A 92 33.00 13.80 36.05
CA PRO A 92 32.60 14.47 37.27
C PRO A 92 32.22 15.93 36.99
N ASP A 93 30.93 16.26 37.13
CA ASP A 93 30.43 17.64 37.13
C ASP A 93 31.05 18.42 38.31
N ARG A 94 32.12 19.15 38.04
CA ARG A 94 32.77 20.05 39.01
C ARG A 94 32.88 21.45 38.42
N SER A 95 32.26 22.40 39.13
CA SER A 95 32.42 23.87 39.09
C SER A 95 31.54 24.69 38.11
N LEU A 96 30.36 25.10 38.60
CA LEU A 96 29.67 26.33 38.20
C LEU A 96 30.08 27.47 39.14
N SER A 97 30.88 28.42 38.65
CA SER A 97 31.06 29.73 39.29
C SER A 97 30.69 30.84 38.30
N TYR A 98 29.59 31.51 38.63
CA TYR A 98 29.07 32.74 38.04
C TYR A 98 30.13 33.84 37.93
N VAL A 99 30.34 34.41 36.72
CA VAL A 99 30.73 35.82 36.57
C VAL A 99 29.96 36.42 35.38
N SER A 100 29.22 37.47 35.70
CA SER A 100 28.43 38.30 34.80
C SER A 100 29.31 39.40 34.21
N GLN A 101 29.26 39.66 32.89
CA GLN A 101 29.38 41.02 32.35
C GLN A 101 29.02 41.15 30.86
N SER A 102 28.41 42.30 30.60
CA SER A 102 27.77 42.87 29.42
C SER A 102 28.73 43.44 28.36
N GLY A 103 28.27 43.56 27.10
CA GLY A 103 28.81 44.54 26.15
C GLY A 103 28.69 44.16 24.66
N SER A 104 27.93 44.95 23.90
CA SER A 104 27.76 44.88 22.44
C SER A 104 28.85 45.68 21.73
N LEU A 105 29.39 45.23 20.58
CA LEU A 105 29.88 46.08 19.48
C LEU A 105 30.04 45.30 18.14
N LEU A 106 29.81 46.01 17.04
CA LEU A 106 29.84 45.58 15.64
C LEU A 106 31.21 45.86 14.96
N ASN A 107 31.51 45.04 13.95
CA ASN A 107 32.09 45.35 12.63
C ASN A 107 33.56 44.99 12.28
N SER A 108 33.65 44.21 11.18
CA SER A 108 34.56 44.23 10.02
C SER A 108 36.04 43.79 10.07
N SER A 109 36.31 42.89 9.11
CA SER A 109 37.48 42.79 8.20
C SER A 109 38.63 41.81 8.52
N VAL A 110 39.15 41.28 7.42
CA VAL A 110 39.93 40.06 7.23
C VAL A 110 41.43 40.23 7.50
N SER A 111 42.05 39.20 8.08
CA SER A 111 43.45 38.85 7.81
C SER A 111 43.65 37.35 7.98
N LEU A 112 44.21 36.73 6.95
CA LEU A 112 44.73 35.37 6.96
C LEU A 112 46.06 35.39 7.71
N ASP A 113 46.22 34.53 8.70
CA ASP A 113 47.51 33.90 8.99
C ASP A 113 47.28 32.52 9.58
N ALA A 114 48.01 31.57 9.00
CA ALA A 114 47.97 30.16 9.32
C ALA A 114 48.89 29.90 10.52
N ASP A 115 48.30 29.70 11.68
CA ASP A 115 48.66 28.64 12.63
C ASP A 115 47.84 28.85 13.91
N SER A 116 47.44 27.74 14.55
CA SER A 116 46.63 27.63 15.78
C SER A 116 45.09 27.70 15.61
N VAL A 117 44.47 26.56 15.33
CA VAL A 117 43.07 26.31 15.70
C VAL A 117 43.03 25.17 16.71
N ILE A 118 43.04 25.55 17.98
CA ILE A 118 42.58 24.74 19.09
C ILE A 118 41.05 24.77 19.03
N PRO A 119 40.32 23.65 18.85
CA PRO A 119 38.88 23.67 18.92
C PRO A 119 38.44 23.97 20.36
N GLN A 120 37.90 25.16 20.55
CA GLN A 120 37.24 25.58 21.78
C GLN A 120 36.09 24.61 22.14
N LEU A 121 35.98 24.34 23.44
CA LEU A 121 34.99 23.48 24.09
C LEU A 121 33.58 23.67 23.51
N SER A 122 32.97 22.56 23.12
CA SER A 122 31.57 22.42 22.72
C SER A 122 30.65 22.94 23.81
N HIS A 123 30.10 24.14 23.64
CA HIS A 123 28.88 24.52 24.37
C HIS A 123 27.79 23.49 24.04
N TYR A 124 27.15 22.93 25.07
CA TYR A 124 25.94 22.13 24.89
C TYR A 124 24.84 23.00 24.30
N GLN A 125 24.71 22.99 22.98
CA GLN A 125 23.60 23.61 22.26
C GLN A 125 22.52 22.53 22.05
N LYS A 126 21.33 22.74 22.62
CA LYS A 126 20.16 21.91 22.26
C LYS A 126 19.99 22.00 20.74
N ALA A 127 20.00 20.86 20.06
CA ALA A 127 19.92 20.78 18.62
C ALA A 127 18.70 21.58 18.12
N THR A 128 18.98 22.70 17.45
CA THR A 128 17.97 23.32 16.59
C THR A 128 17.72 22.34 15.46
N ARG A 129 16.45 22.04 15.16
CA ARG A 129 16.06 21.18 14.02
C ARG A 129 16.91 21.58 12.81
N SER A 130 17.75 20.66 12.34
CA SER A 130 18.47 20.84 11.08
C SER A 130 17.43 21.17 10.01
N PRO A 131 17.63 22.23 9.20
CA PRO A 131 16.87 22.39 7.97
C PRO A 131 17.03 21.10 7.20
N GLN A 132 15.93 20.43 6.93
CA GLN A 132 15.91 19.21 6.13
C GLN A 132 16.67 19.52 4.85
N THR A 133 17.76 18.79 4.60
CA THR A 133 18.40 18.75 3.31
C THR A 133 17.34 18.31 2.30
N MET A 134 16.84 19.29 1.55
CA MET A 134 15.89 19.11 0.47
C MET A 134 16.56 18.25 -0.60
N HIS A 135 16.28 16.96 -0.57
CA HIS A 135 16.56 16.05 -1.66
C HIS A 135 15.26 15.34 -2.03
N GLY A 136 14.72 15.72 -3.18
CA GLY A 136 13.56 15.13 -3.83
C GLY A 136 12.30 15.96 -3.64
N ASP A 137 11.92 16.71 -4.67
CA ASP A 137 10.66 17.46 -4.75
C ASP A 137 9.45 16.57 -4.39
N ASP A 138 8.85 16.78 -3.22
CA ASP A 138 7.46 16.40 -2.94
C ASP A 138 6.56 17.39 -3.71
N MET A 139 6.41 17.15 -5.02
CA MET A 139 5.66 18.01 -5.95
C MET A 139 4.12 17.96 -5.74
N ASP A 140 3.67 17.63 -4.52
CA ASP A 140 2.27 17.70 -4.10
C ASP A 140 2.10 17.75 -2.55
N SER A 141 2.86 18.60 -1.85
CA SER A 141 2.60 18.92 -0.44
C SER A 141 1.34 19.79 -0.27
N SER A 142 0.18 19.20 -0.57
CA SER A 142 -1.17 19.76 -0.42
C SER A 142 -1.90 19.23 0.83
N ALA A 143 -1.21 18.51 1.72
CA ALA A 143 -1.80 17.96 2.93
C ALA A 143 -2.21 19.06 3.91
N THR A 144 -3.51 19.18 4.18
CA THR A 144 -4.06 20.14 5.15
C THR A 144 -3.68 19.75 6.59
N PHE A 145 -3.60 18.45 6.88
CA PHE A 145 -3.21 17.94 8.20
C PHE A 145 -2.11 16.90 8.09
N THR A 146 -1.07 17.07 8.93
CA THR A 146 0.05 16.14 9.10
C THR A 146 0.27 15.91 10.60
N GLY A 147 0.68 14.70 11.01
CA GLY A 147 0.98 14.38 12.41
C GLY A 147 -0.14 13.63 13.16
N ASP A 148 -0.54 14.13 14.34
CA ASP A 148 -1.52 13.49 15.25
C ASP A 148 -2.97 13.60 14.75
N VAL A 149 -3.24 13.11 13.54
CA VAL A 149 -4.55 13.11 12.89
C VAL A 149 -5.64 12.61 13.84
N TRP A 150 -5.39 11.50 14.53
CA TRP A 150 -6.35 10.84 15.43
C TRP A 150 -6.75 11.66 16.65
N ARG A 151 -5.87 12.54 17.16
CA ARG A 151 -6.21 13.43 18.27
C ARG A 151 -7.26 14.45 17.86
N LYS A 152 -7.19 14.93 16.60
CA LYS A 152 -8.17 15.88 16.07
C LYS A 152 -9.57 15.25 15.90
N TRP A 153 -9.61 13.93 15.67
CA TRP A 153 -10.85 13.15 15.66
C TRP A 153 -11.25 12.62 17.05
N SER A 154 -10.58 13.07 18.12
CA SER A 154 -10.83 12.64 19.51
C SER A 154 -10.73 11.12 19.72
N VAL A 155 -9.83 10.45 18.98
CA VAL A 155 -9.59 9.00 19.08
C VAL A 155 -8.31 8.74 19.87
N GLU A 156 -8.42 7.95 20.94
CA GLU A 156 -7.28 7.51 21.75
C GLU A 156 -6.42 6.46 21.03
N GLU A 157 -5.11 6.47 21.26
CA GLU A 157 -4.16 5.55 20.61
C GLU A 157 -4.44 4.07 20.93
N LYS A 158 -4.77 3.74 22.18
CA LYS A 158 -5.14 2.36 22.58
C LYS A 158 -6.39 1.86 21.85
N LYS A 159 -7.33 2.77 21.57
CA LYS A 159 -8.54 2.46 20.81
C LYS A 159 -8.19 2.19 19.33
N LEU A 160 -7.24 2.95 18.79
CA LEU A 160 -6.77 2.80 17.43
C LEU A 160 -6.12 1.43 17.17
N ASP A 161 -5.29 0.93 18.09
CA ASP A 161 -4.71 -0.42 17.96
C ASP A 161 -5.78 -1.51 17.90
N ARG A 162 -6.81 -1.40 18.75
CA ARG A 162 -7.96 -2.32 18.72
C ARG A 162 -8.72 -2.22 17.41
N TRP A 163 -8.93 -1.00 16.89
CA TRP A 163 -9.58 -0.78 15.60
C TRP A 163 -8.79 -1.40 14.45
N VAL A 164 -7.46 -1.28 14.44
CA VAL A 164 -6.60 -1.93 13.45
C VAL A 164 -6.74 -3.44 13.53
N GLU A 165 -6.69 -4.02 14.73
CA GLU A 165 -6.88 -5.47 14.90
C GLU A 165 -8.25 -5.93 14.39
N ASN A 166 -9.32 -5.22 14.77
CA ASN A 166 -10.68 -5.52 14.33
C ASN A 166 -10.83 -5.44 12.81
N LEU A 167 -10.29 -4.38 12.20
CA LEU A 167 -10.30 -4.21 10.75
C LEU A 167 -9.53 -5.33 10.05
N ARG A 168 -8.36 -5.72 10.56
CA ARG A 168 -7.58 -6.82 9.98
C ARG A 168 -8.32 -8.14 10.06
N LYS A 169 -8.96 -8.45 11.19
CA LYS A 169 -9.83 -9.63 11.33
C LYS A 169 -10.99 -9.58 10.35
N TRP A 170 -11.67 -8.44 10.25
CA TRP A 170 -12.82 -8.27 9.36
C TRP A 170 -12.42 -8.46 7.89
N ILE A 171 -11.37 -7.79 7.42
CA ILE A 171 -10.86 -7.94 6.04
C ILE A 171 -10.45 -9.39 5.79
N SER A 172 -9.69 -9.98 6.70
CA SER A 172 -9.20 -11.35 6.56
C SER A 172 -10.35 -12.35 6.43
N GLN A 173 -11.32 -12.30 7.34
CA GLN A 173 -12.38 -13.30 7.43
C GLN A 173 -13.51 -13.08 6.42
N THR A 174 -13.85 -11.81 6.15
CA THR A 174 -14.98 -11.47 5.27
C THR A 174 -14.58 -11.48 3.81
N ILE A 175 -13.34 -11.11 3.50
CA ILE A 175 -12.88 -10.91 2.11
C ILE A 175 -11.81 -11.93 1.77
N VAL A 176 -10.62 -11.83 2.37
CA VAL A 176 -9.42 -12.56 1.91
C VAL A 176 -9.62 -14.08 1.97
N THR A 177 -10.08 -14.61 3.11
CA THR A 177 -10.34 -16.04 3.28
C THR A 177 -11.44 -16.52 2.35
N ARG A 178 -12.51 -15.74 2.14
CA ARG A 178 -13.59 -16.14 1.23
C ARG A 178 -13.13 -16.19 -0.22
N VAL A 179 -12.37 -15.18 -0.68
CA VAL A 179 -11.77 -15.17 -2.02
C VAL A 179 -10.81 -16.35 -2.19
N ALA A 180 -9.96 -16.64 -1.20
CA ALA A 180 -9.05 -17.78 -1.25
C ALA A 180 -9.81 -19.13 -1.35
N SER A 181 -10.84 -19.32 -0.53
CA SER A 181 -11.67 -20.53 -0.57
C SER A 181 -12.45 -20.66 -1.87
N GLU A 182 -12.93 -19.56 -2.44
CA GLU A 182 -13.66 -19.55 -3.71
C GLU A 182 -12.74 -19.93 -4.88
N ILE A 183 -11.49 -19.44 -4.88
CA ILE A 183 -10.47 -19.86 -5.85
C ILE A 183 -10.28 -21.38 -5.81
N ASP A 184 -10.18 -21.96 -4.62
CA ASP A 184 -10.00 -23.42 -4.46
C ASP A 184 -11.25 -24.19 -4.89
N ALA A 185 -12.44 -23.74 -4.51
CA ALA A 185 -13.71 -24.37 -4.88
C ALA A 185 -13.93 -24.38 -6.40
N ILE A 186 -13.63 -23.26 -7.08
CA ILE A 186 -13.72 -23.17 -8.53
C ILE A 186 -12.67 -24.07 -9.19
N ASN A 187 -11.43 -24.07 -8.70
CA ASN A 187 -10.38 -24.94 -9.24
C ASN A 187 -10.75 -26.42 -9.13
N THR A 188 -11.31 -26.87 -7.99
CA THR A 188 -11.83 -28.23 -7.84
C THR A 188 -12.98 -28.51 -8.81
N THR A 189 -13.86 -27.53 -9.03
CA THR A 189 -14.98 -27.67 -9.98
C THR A 189 -14.48 -27.79 -11.42
N LEU A 190 -13.53 -26.97 -11.84
CA LEU A 190 -12.91 -27.03 -13.17
C LEU A 190 -12.20 -28.35 -13.40
N GLN A 191 -11.46 -28.84 -12.41
CA GLN A 191 -10.80 -30.15 -12.46
C GLN A 191 -11.82 -31.28 -12.64
N ARG A 192 -12.93 -31.26 -11.88
CA ARG A 192 -14.01 -32.27 -11.99
C ARG A 192 -14.69 -32.25 -13.36
N LEU A 193 -14.77 -31.09 -14.01
CA LEU A 193 -15.33 -30.93 -15.35
C LEU A 193 -14.33 -31.29 -16.47
N GLY A 194 -13.09 -31.66 -16.12
CA GLY A 194 -12.04 -32.00 -17.09
C GLY A 194 -11.26 -30.79 -17.63
N PHE A 195 -11.44 -29.60 -17.05
CA PHE A 195 -10.74 -28.37 -17.44
C PHE A 195 -9.52 -28.08 -16.54
N SER A 196 -8.68 -29.09 -16.32
CA SER A 196 -7.50 -28.97 -15.44
C SER A 196 -6.52 -27.88 -15.89
N ASP A 197 -6.41 -27.66 -17.20
CA ASP A 197 -5.52 -26.63 -17.79
C ASP A 197 -6.02 -25.20 -17.57
N LEU A 198 -7.27 -25.03 -17.14
CA LEU A 198 -7.91 -23.73 -16.91
C LEU A 198 -7.91 -23.33 -15.43
N ARG A 199 -6.96 -23.83 -14.65
CA ARG A 199 -6.85 -23.53 -13.23
C ARG A 199 -6.56 -22.05 -12.97
N ILE A 200 -7.32 -21.45 -12.06
CA ILE A 200 -7.08 -20.09 -11.56
C ILE A 200 -5.69 -20.01 -10.92
N GLY A 201 -4.89 -19.07 -11.41
CA GLY A 201 -3.49 -18.85 -11.02
C GLY A 201 -2.50 -19.32 -12.08
N GLU A 202 -2.87 -20.29 -12.91
CA GLU A 202 -2.01 -20.85 -13.98
C GLU A 202 -2.53 -20.46 -15.37
N ALA A 203 -3.85 -20.45 -15.54
CA ALA A 203 -4.51 -20.17 -16.81
C ALA A 203 -4.50 -18.69 -17.19
N ASN A 204 -4.62 -18.43 -18.50
CA ASN A 204 -4.72 -17.08 -19.04
C ASN A 204 -6.04 -16.41 -18.60
N PRO A 205 -6.03 -15.15 -18.11
CA PRO A 205 -7.22 -14.40 -17.73
C PRO A 205 -8.35 -14.41 -18.76
N SER A 206 -8.01 -14.28 -20.06
CA SER A 206 -8.99 -14.23 -21.15
C SER A 206 -9.70 -15.57 -21.32
N MET A 207 -9.01 -16.69 -21.07
CA MET A 207 -9.63 -18.02 -21.11
C MET A 207 -10.60 -18.20 -19.93
N LEU A 208 -10.22 -17.75 -18.74
CA LEU A 208 -11.10 -17.78 -17.56
C LEU A 208 -12.37 -16.95 -17.78
N GLN A 209 -12.27 -15.79 -18.44
CA GLN A 209 -13.42 -14.99 -18.84
C GLN A 209 -14.32 -15.74 -19.83
N GLN A 210 -13.74 -16.39 -20.84
CA GLN A 210 -14.53 -17.20 -21.78
C GLN A 210 -15.24 -18.38 -21.10
N VAL A 211 -14.61 -19.03 -20.12
CA VAL A 211 -15.25 -20.07 -19.30
C VAL A 211 -16.40 -19.49 -18.48
N ALA A 212 -16.21 -18.30 -17.87
CA ALA A 212 -17.27 -17.63 -17.12
C ALA A 212 -18.50 -17.35 -18.00
N LEU A 213 -18.30 -16.95 -19.26
CA LEU A 213 -19.37 -16.66 -20.21
C LEU A 213 -20.03 -17.93 -20.77
N SER A 214 -19.23 -18.91 -21.19
CA SER A 214 -19.73 -20.09 -21.90
C SER A 214 -20.20 -21.21 -20.97
N LYS A 215 -19.64 -21.30 -19.76
CA LYS A 215 -19.88 -22.36 -18.77
C LYS A 215 -20.35 -21.81 -17.43
N GLY A 216 -20.86 -20.58 -17.39
CA GLY A 216 -21.32 -19.91 -16.16
C GLY A 216 -22.32 -20.74 -15.34
N GLN A 217 -23.17 -21.56 -15.95
CA GLN A 217 -24.08 -22.45 -15.21
C GLN A 217 -23.35 -23.51 -14.36
N HIS A 218 -22.18 -23.95 -14.79
CA HIS A 218 -21.38 -24.96 -14.10
C HIS A 218 -20.39 -24.34 -13.10
N VAL A 219 -20.01 -23.07 -13.33
CA VAL A 219 -19.08 -22.32 -12.49
C VAL A 219 -19.64 -20.89 -12.22
N PRO A 220 -20.76 -20.78 -11.49
CA PRO A 220 -21.54 -19.53 -11.41
C PRO A 220 -20.81 -18.38 -10.72
N THR A 221 -19.86 -18.69 -9.84
CA THR A 221 -19.09 -17.72 -9.05
C THR A 221 -17.82 -17.23 -9.76
N LEU A 222 -17.45 -17.81 -10.91
CA LEU A 222 -16.23 -17.40 -11.61
C LEU A 222 -16.30 -15.95 -12.09
N ALA A 223 -17.43 -15.53 -12.66
CA ALA A 223 -17.60 -14.17 -13.16
C ALA A 223 -17.43 -13.11 -12.05
N SER A 224 -17.92 -13.39 -10.84
CA SER A 224 -17.79 -12.48 -9.69
C SER A 224 -16.43 -12.54 -9.01
N LEU A 225 -15.66 -13.62 -9.19
CA LEU A 225 -14.30 -13.75 -8.67
C LEU A 225 -13.26 -13.03 -9.53
N LEU A 226 -13.43 -12.99 -10.86
CA LEU A 226 -12.45 -12.42 -11.79
C LEU A 226 -12.01 -10.98 -11.45
N PRO A 227 -12.89 -10.05 -11.04
CA PRO A 227 -12.48 -8.71 -10.63
C PRO A 227 -11.46 -8.68 -9.48
N TYR A 228 -11.49 -9.66 -8.57
CA TYR A 228 -10.50 -9.74 -7.48
C TYR A 228 -9.10 -10.10 -7.97
N LEU A 229 -8.99 -10.66 -9.18
CA LEU A 229 -7.73 -11.03 -9.82
C LEU A 229 -7.20 -9.93 -10.76
N ASP A 230 -8.03 -8.92 -11.06
CA ASP A 230 -7.73 -7.78 -11.96
C ASP A 230 -6.86 -6.71 -11.29
N LEU A 231 -5.72 -7.10 -10.72
CA LEU A 231 -4.74 -6.17 -10.12
C LEU A 231 -3.38 -6.22 -10.81
N ASN A 232 -2.92 -7.39 -11.20
CA ASN A 232 -1.60 -7.60 -11.78
C ASN A 232 -1.66 -8.72 -12.81
N SER A 233 -0.88 -8.62 -13.89
CA SER A 233 -0.83 -9.64 -14.93
C SER A 233 -0.31 -11.00 -14.44
N ASN A 234 0.48 -11.01 -13.36
CA ASN A 234 0.94 -12.23 -12.73
C ASN A 234 -0.12 -12.80 -11.76
N HIS A 235 -1.11 -13.49 -12.33
CA HIS A 235 -2.19 -14.14 -11.59
C HIS A 235 -1.68 -15.21 -10.61
N GLU A 236 -0.62 -15.93 -10.95
CA GLU A 236 -0.03 -16.95 -10.07
C GLU A 236 0.45 -16.33 -8.77
N TYR A 237 1.21 -15.23 -8.87
CA TYR A 237 1.68 -14.48 -7.72
C TYR A 237 0.50 -13.98 -6.87
N LEU A 238 -0.50 -13.36 -7.52
CA LEU A 238 -1.65 -12.80 -6.82
C LEU A 238 -2.44 -13.89 -6.08
N VAL A 239 -2.70 -15.03 -6.72
CA VAL A 239 -3.40 -16.18 -6.12
C VAL A 239 -2.59 -16.77 -4.96
N GLN A 240 -1.28 -16.97 -5.14
CA GLN A 240 -0.40 -17.41 -4.04
C GLN A 240 -0.48 -16.44 -2.87
N ARG A 241 -0.43 -15.13 -3.14
CA ARG A 241 -0.39 -14.12 -2.09
C ARG A 241 -1.70 -13.97 -1.34
N ILE A 242 -2.83 -14.03 -2.04
CA ILE A 242 -4.17 -14.07 -1.41
C ILE A 242 -4.26 -15.25 -0.45
N LYS A 243 -3.78 -16.43 -0.86
CA LYS A 243 -3.77 -17.64 -0.01
C LYS A 243 -2.83 -17.51 1.19
N GLU A 244 -1.66 -16.90 1.03
CA GLU A 244 -0.73 -16.64 2.13
C GLU A 244 -1.29 -15.64 3.15
N LEU A 245 -1.97 -14.59 2.68
CA LEU A 245 -2.64 -13.58 3.51
C LEU A 245 -3.88 -14.14 4.23
N ALA A 246 -4.58 -15.10 3.63
CA ALA A 246 -5.71 -15.79 4.23
C ALA A 246 -5.35 -16.64 5.45
N ARG A 247 -4.07 -17.02 5.61
CA ARG A 247 -3.61 -17.83 6.75
C ARG A 247 -3.68 -17.04 8.05
N GLY A 248 -4.17 -17.68 9.11
CA GLY A 248 -4.17 -17.11 10.47
C GLY A 248 -5.27 -16.08 10.78
N GLY A 249 -6.19 -15.78 9.86
CA GLY A 249 -7.43 -15.04 10.15
C GLY A 249 -7.30 -13.56 10.55
N CYS A 250 -6.09 -13.00 10.53
CA CYS A 250 -5.79 -11.59 10.84
C CYS A 250 -4.66 -11.03 9.94
N MET A 251 -4.42 -11.68 8.79
CA MET A 251 -3.32 -11.36 7.87
C MET A 251 -1.96 -11.27 8.59
N SER A 252 -1.57 -12.27 9.40
CA SER A 252 -0.33 -12.23 10.19
C SER A 252 0.92 -12.02 9.32
N ASN A 253 0.93 -12.63 8.13
CA ASN A 253 2.02 -12.54 7.15
C ASN A 253 2.07 -11.23 6.35
N PHE A 254 1.22 -10.24 6.67
CA PHE A 254 1.15 -8.97 5.94
C PHE A 254 2.45 -8.15 6.04
N ARG A 255 2.95 -7.70 4.89
CA ARG A 255 4.15 -6.89 4.66
C ARG A 255 3.77 -5.68 3.79
N TRP A 256 3.50 -4.54 4.44
CA TRP A 256 2.90 -3.36 3.81
C TRP A 256 3.62 -2.85 2.55
N ASN A 257 4.95 -2.85 2.54
CA ASN A 257 5.81 -2.38 1.44
C ASN A 257 6.49 -3.51 0.67
N GLY A 258 5.96 -4.73 0.73
CA GLY A 258 6.49 -5.86 -0.01
C GLY A 258 5.40 -6.90 -0.21
N GLY A 259 5.81 -8.14 -0.44
CA GLY A 259 4.88 -9.27 -0.52
C GLY A 259 5.55 -10.58 -0.17
N SER A 260 5.24 -11.65 -0.89
CA SER A 260 5.74 -13.01 -0.60
C SER A 260 7.27 -13.06 -0.44
N GLU A 261 7.73 -13.75 0.60
CA GLU A 261 9.15 -13.96 0.88
C GLU A 261 9.79 -14.94 -0.11
N ASN A 262 8.97 -15.81 -0.71
CA ASN A 262 9.41 -16.81 -1.66
C ASN A 262 8.35 -17.06 -2.73
N TYR A 263 8.48 -16.35 -3.85
CA TYR A 263 7.74 -16.60 -5.06
C TYR A 263 8.66 -17.20 -6.13
N ARG A 264 8.40 -18.44 -6.54
CA ARG A 264 9.23 -19.19 -7.51
C ARG A 264 10.73 -19.20 -7.15
N GLY A 265 11.05 -19.37 -5.86
CA GLY A 265 12.43 -19.39 -5.37
C GLY A 265 13.08 -18.01 -5.23
N LYS A 266 12.32 -16.92 -5.45
CA LYS A 266 12.83 -15.54 -5.40
C LYS A 266 12.06 -14.71 -4.36
N PRO A 267 12.74 -13.79 -3.66
CA PRO A 267 12.05 -12.81 -2.82
C PRO A 267 11.24 -11.83 -3.68
N TRP A 268 10.25 -11.18 -3.05
CA TRP A 268 9.50 -10.09 -3.66
C TRP A 268 10.40 -8.98 -4.21
N SER A 269 9.96 -8.37 -5.30
CA SER A 269 10.58 -7.20 -5.95
C SER A 269 9.50 -6.22 -6.41
N ASP A 270 9.90 -4.96 -6.69
CA ASP A 270 8.99 -3.86 -7.06
C ASP A 270 8.14 -4.10 -8.33
N SER A 271 8.46 -5.12 -9.14
CA SER A 271 7.66 -5.57 -10.28
C SER A 271 6.35 -6.29 -9.89
N LEU A 272 6.21 -6.66 -8.61
CA LEU A 272 5.05 -7.36 -8.07
C LEU A 272 4.28 -6.44 -7.12
N PRO A 273 2.94 -6.57 -7.04
CA PRO A 273 2.15 -5.73 -6.16
C PRO A 273 2.51 -5.99 -4.69
N THR A 274 2.49 -4.94 -3.88
CA THR A 274 2.65 -5.05 -2.43
C THR A 274 1.38 -5.60 -1.77
N ASP A 275 1.48 -6.10 -0.55
CA ASP A 275 0.31 -6.54 0.20
C ASP A 275 -0.67 -5.40 0.46
N ALA A 276 -0.17 -4.17 0.66
CA ALA A 276 -1.05 -3.03 0.83
C ALA A 276 -1.90 -2.78 -0.43
N ALA A 277 -1.29 -2.90 -1.61
CA ALA A 277 -2.01 -2.80 -2.88
C ALA A 277 -3.01 -3.94 -3.06
N ILE A 278 -2.63 -5.18 -2.73
CA ILE A 278 -3.52 -6.35 -2.81
C ILE A 278 -4.70 -6.19 -1.86
N VAL A 279 -4.46 -5.89 -0.60
CA VAL A 279 -5.52 -5.77 0.42
C VAL A 279 -6.49 -4.64 0.07
N LEU A 280 -5.99 -3.49 -0.38
CA LEU A 280 -6.86 -2.39 -0.80
C LEU A 280 -7.68 -2.76 -2.03
N HIS A 281 -7.07 -3.42 -3.02
CA HIS A 281 -7.79 -3.92 -4.21
C HIS A 281 -8.93 -4.85 -3.83
N LEU A 282 -8.66 -5.87 -3.00
CA LEU A 282 -9.68 -6.81 -2.53
C LEU A 282 -10.81 -6.10 -1.77
N LEU A 283 -10.49 -5.09 -0.96
CA LEU A 283 -11.49 -4.29 -0.26
C LEU A 283 -12.35 -3.49 -1.24
N CYS A 284 -11.74 -2.79 -2.19
CA CYS A 284 -12.43 -2.00 -3.19
C CYS A 284 -13.35 -2.87 -4.05
N THR A 285 -12.85 -4.00 -4.56
CA THR A 285 -13.65 -4.97 -5.34
C THR A 285 -14.80 -5.54 -4.52
N TYR A 286 -14.58 -5.82 -3.24
CA TYR A 286 -15.67 -6.25 -2.36
C TYR A 286 -16.73 -5.16 -2.21
N LEU A 287 -16.36 -3.92 -1.95
CA LEU A 287 -17.31 -2.82 -1.80
C LEU A 287 -18.04 -2.47 -3.10
N ASP A 288 -17.37 -2.58 -4.25
CA ASP A 288 -18.00 -2.46 -5.58
C ASP A 288 -19.19 -3.44 -5.71
N SER A 289 -19.02 -4.68 -5.26
CA SER A 289 -20.10 -5.70 -5.28
C SER A 289 -21.22 -5.47 -4.27
N ARG A 290 -21.03 -4.56 -3.29
CA ARG A 290 -22.02 -4.25 -2.24
C ARG A 290 -22.78 -2.96 -2.51
N LEU A 291 -22.26 -2.09 -3.36
CA LEU A 291 -22.96 -0.89 -3.78
C LEU A 291 -23.93 -1.19 -4.93
N PRO A 292 -25.06 -0.46 -5.03
CA PRO A 292 -25.96 -0.59 -6.17
C PRO A 292 -25.22 -0.21 -7.47
N PRO A 293 -25.50 -0.89 -8.59
CA PRO A 293 -24.95 -0.49 -9.88
C PRO A 293 -25.31 0.96 -10.20
N ASP A 294 -24.34 1.72 -10.70
CA ASP A 294 -24.51 3.09 -11.13
C ASP A 294 -24.26 3.19 -12.64
N PRO A 295 -25.19 3.72 -13.44
CA PRO A 295 -25.02 3.87 -14.89
C PRO A 295 -23.78 4.66 -15.31
N ARG A 296 -23.22 5.50 -14.42
CA ARG A 296 -21.97 6.24 -14.66
C ARG A 296 -20.73 5.34 -14.67
N PHE A 297 -20.83 4.17 -14.04
CA PHE A 297 -19.74 3.20 -13.89
C PHE A 297 -20.18 1.83 -14.46
N PRO A 298 -20.27 1.70 -15.81
CA PRO A 298 -20.80 0.50 -16.46
C PRO A 298 -19.91 -0.74 -16.26
N ASP A 299 -18.66 -0.55 -15.81
CA ASP A 299 -17.74 -1.62 -15.42
C ASP A 299 -18.05 -2.22 -14.03
N GLY A 300 -19.06 -1.67 -13.33
CA GLY A 300 -19.47 -2.12 -11.99
C GLY A 300 -18.55 -1.63 -10.87
N LYS A 301 -17.52 -0.82 -11.17
CA LYS A 301 -16.54 -0.32 -10.19
C LYS A 301 -17.06 0.92 -9.44
N THR A 302 -18.26 0.79 -8.85
CA THR A 302 -19.03 1.89 -8.25
C THR A 302 -18.34 2.54 -7.05
N PHE A 303 -17.78 1.73 -6.14
CA PHE A 303 -17.02 2.21 -4.99
C PHE A 303 -15.67 2.75 -5.44
N THR A 304 -14.93 1.95 -6.21
CA THR A 304 -13.57 2.27 -6.65
C THR A 304 -13.53 3.59 -7.41
N SER A 305 -14.46 3.83 -8.32
CA SER A 305 -14.48 5.04 -9.15
C SER A 305 -14.88 6.31 -8.41
N GLN A 306 -15.57 6.18 -7.26
CA GLN A 306 -16.07 7.34 -6.48
C GLN A 306 -15.21 7.65 -5.27
N PHE A 307 -14.67 6.63 -4.60
CA PHE A 307 -14.07 6.76 -3.28
C PHE A 307 -12.58 6.43 -3.27
N PHE A 308 -11.97 6.08 -4.41
CA PHE A 308 -10.55 5.76 -4.49
C PHE A 308 -9.86 6.44 -5.67
N TYR A 309 -8.78 7.16 -5.38
CA TYR A 309 -7.98 7.88 -6.37
C TYR A 309 -6.50 7.52 -6.24
N LYS A 310 -5.75 7.64 -7.34
CA LYS A 310 -4.30 7.39 -7.39
C LYS A 310 -3.59 8.55 -8.06
N SER A 311 -2.42 8.94 -7.52
CA SER A 311 -1.53 9.91 -8.18
C SER A 311 -1.17 9.46 -9.61
N PRO A 312 -1.15 10.36 -10.60
CA PRO A 312 -1.29 11.83 -10.50
C PRO A 312 -2.75 12.34 -10.54
N ASN A 313 -3.74 11.46 -10.63
CA ASN A 313 -5.15 11.86 -10.72
C ASN A 313 -5.63 12.44 -9.40
N LYS A 314 -5.81 13.75 -9.35
CA LYS A 314 -6.30 14.44 -8.15
C LYS A 314 -7.82 14.23 -8.00
N PRO A 315 -8.28 13.90 -6.79
CA PRO A 315 -9.70 13.81 -6.49
C PRO A 315 -10.37 15.19 -6.55
N PRO A 316 -11.70 15.24 -6.76
CA PRO A 316 -12.45 16.48 -6.78
C PRO A 316 -12.47 17.13 -5.39
N THR A 317 -12.08 18.40 -5.30
CA THR A 317 -12.17 19.20 -4.06
C THR A 317 -13.58 19.78 -3.95
N SER A 318 -14.44 19.13 -3.15
CA SER A 318 -15.79 19.59 -2.83
C SER A 318 -16.07 19.35 -1.35
N LYS A 319 -16.96 20.14 -0.75
CA LYS A 319 -17.32 20.02 0.68
C LYS A 319 -17.86 18.64 1.06
N ASP A 320 -18.45 17.93 0.10
CA ASP A 320 -19.03 16.60 0.30
C ASP A 320 -18.08 15.46 -0.12
N THR A 321 -16.83 15.77 -0.51
CA THR A 321 -15.87 14.75 -0.94
C THR A 321 -15.43 13.89 0.24
N LEU A 322 -15.50 12.57 0.07
CA LEU A 322 -14.86 11.62 0.97
C LEU A 322 -14.15 10.57 0.13
N CYS A 323 -12.83 10.42 0.20
CA CYS A 323 -12.13 9.39 -0.56
C CYS A 323 -10.77 9.01 0.04
N ILE A 324 -10.29 7.82 -0.33
CA ILE A 324 -8.92 7.38 -0.09
C ILE A 324 -8.08 7.77 -1.30
N TYR A 325 -6.94 8.42 -1.07
CA TYR A 325 -6.02 8.85 -2.12
C TYR A 325 -4.66 8.18 -1.96
N GLN A 326 -4.25 7.40 -2.95
CA GLN A 326 -2.93 6.80 -3.02
C GLN A 326 -1.93 7.77 -3.65
N THR A 327 -1.03 8.33 -2.84
CA THR A 327 -0.03 9.30 -3.32
C THR A 327 1.25 8.64 -3.81
N SER A 328 1.57 7.45 -3.31
CA SER A 328 2.77 6.68 -3.69
C SER A 328 2.45 5.19 -3.83
N VAL A 329 3.07 4.55 -4.82
CA VAL A 329 2.95 3.10 -5.05
C VAL A 329 4.03 2.33 -4.30
N THR A 330 5.28 2.82 -4.32
CA THR A 330 6.43 2.14 -3.70
C THR A 330 7.37 3.17 -3.05
N PRO A 331 7.46 3.23 -1.70
CA PRO A 331 6.61 2.50 -0.76
C PRO A 331 5.15 3.00 -0.82
N PRO A 332 4.16 2.12 -0.56
CA PRO A 332 2.74 2.52 -0.59
C PRO A 332 2.44 3.60 0.43
N HIS A 333 1.74 4.65 0.01
CA HIS A 333 1.25 5.71 0.90
C HIS A 333 -0.16 6.13 0.54
N TYR A 334 -1.03 6.20 1.55
CA TYR A 334 -2.44 6.51 1.45
C TYR A 334 -2.78 7.68 2.37
N ARG A 335 -3.55 8.61 1.82
CA ARG A 335 -4.17 9.75 2.50
C ARG A 335 -5.68 9.61 2.45
N VAL A 336 -6.39 10.36 3.27
CA VAL A 336 -7.86 10.45 3.22
C VAL A 336 -8.25 11.90 2.98
N ILE A 337 -9.20 12.14 2.10
CA ILE A 337 -9.73 13.47 1.82
C ILE A 337 -11.13 13.53 2.37
N VAL A 338 -11.41 14.56 3.15
CA VAL A 338 -12.69 14.81 3.80
C VAL A 338 -13.05 16.28 3.56
N GLY A 339 -14.05 16.51 2.71
CA GLY A 339 -14.37 17.81 2.18
C GLY A 339 -13.19 18.41 1.39
N GLU A 340 -12.73 19.57 1.84
CA GLU A 340 -11.57 20.27 1.27
C GLU A 340 -10.25 19.88 1.96
N ASP A 341 -10.32 19.08 3.03
CA ASP A 341 -9.17 18.74 3.85
C ASP A 341 -8.51 17.44 3.39
N THR A 342 -7.19 17.51 3.16
CA THR A 342 -6.36 16.32 2.92
C THR A 342 -5.65 15.90 4.20
N TRP A 343 -5.94 14.69 4.67
CA TRP A 343 -5.40 14.10 5.89
C TRP A 343 -4.25 13.16 5.58
N ASP A 344 -3.04 13.58 5.94
CA ASP A 344 -1.83 12.79 5.78
C ASP A 344 -1.56 11.93 7.01
N LEU A 345 -1.68 10.62 6.83
CA LEU A 345 -1.55 9.64 7.90
C LEU A 345 -0.08 9.23 8.09
N PRO A 346 0.31 8.70 9.25
CA PRO A 346 1.66 8.18 9.46
C PRO A 346 2.04 7.15 8.39
N LYS A 347 3.23 7.30 7.81
CA LYS A 347 3.82 6.34 6.86
C LYS A 347 4.12 5.00 7.56
N GLY A 348 4.13 3.90 6.80
CA GLY A 348 4.57 2.59 7.28
C GLY A 348 3.47 1.53 7.40
N ARG A 349 3.68 0.53 8.25
CA ARG A 349 2.88 -0.72 8.33
C ARG A 349 1.39 -0.50 8.49
N ASN A 350 0.99 0.51 9.26
CA ASN A 350 -0.41 0.77 9.56
C ASN A 350 -1.06 1.81 8.66
N ASN A 351 -0.31 2.44 7.73
CA ASN A 351 -0.82 3.54 6.91
C ASN A 351 -2.12 3.17 6.16
N LEU A 352 -2.15 2.02 5.49
CA LEU A 352 -3.35 1.51 4.81
C LEU A 352 -4.53 1.34 5.78
N PHE A 353 -4.30 0.70 6.92
CA PHE A 353 -5.36 0.45 7.89
C PHE A 353 -5.88 1.75 8.50
N TYR A 354 -4.99 2.69 8.79
CA TYR A 354 -5.37 4.02 9.24
C TYR A 354 -6.22 4.76 8.20
N ALA A 355 -5.90 4.64 6.91
CA ALA A 355 -6.67 5.27 5.85
C ALA A 355 -8.08 4.69 5.76
N ILE A 356 -8.20 3.36 5.81
CA ILE A 356 -9.50 2.68 5.81
C ILE A 356 -10.30 3.03 7.08
N LEU A 357 -9.66 3.01 8.25
CA LEU A 357 -10.31 3.33 9.51
C LEU A 357 -10.82 4.78 9.55
N LEU A 358 -10.01 5.73 9.06
CA LEU A 358 -10.42 7.13 9.02
C LEU A 358 -11.60 7.31 8.06
N PHE A 359 -11.55 6.69 6.88
CA PHE A 359 -12.65 6.68 5.93
C PHE A 359 -13.94 6.10 6.55
N LEU A 360 -13.87 4.95 7.23
CA LEU A 360 -15.01 4.33 7.92
C LEU A 360 -15.52 5.18 9.09
N HIS A 361 -14.61 5.82 9.83
CA HIS A 361 -14.95 6.71 10.94
C HIS A 361 -15.74 7.93 10.43
N CYS A 362 -15.33 8.52 9.31
CA CYS A 362 -16.09 9.59 8.65
C CYS A 362 -17.46 9.12 8.18
N ILE A 363 -17.59 7.90 7.62
CA ILE A 363 -18.90 7.33 7.27
C ILE A 363 -19.79 7.22 8.52
N ASN A 364 -19.24 6.72 9.63
CA ASN A 364 -19.99 6.54 10.87
C ASN A 364 -20.45 7.85 11.49
N THR A 365 -19.59 8.88 11.49
CA THR A 365 -19.83 10.15 12.19
C THR A 365 -20.55 11.18 11.32
N ASN A 366 -20.14 11.35 10.07
CA ASN A 366 -20.66 12.40 9.19
C ASN A 366 -21.82 11.92 8.31
N LEU A 367 -21.87 10.63 7.96
CA LEU A 367 -22.88 10.07 7.06
C LEU A 367 -23.87 9.12 7.76
N GLY A 368 -23.88 9.09 9.10
CA GLY A 368 -24.79 8.27 9.90
C GLY A 368 -24.66 6.77 9.64
N GLY A 369 -23.48 6.31 9.21
CA GLY A 369 -23.21 4.92 8.87
C GLY A 369 -23.70 4.47 7.49
N MET A 370 -24.10 5.42 6.64
CA MET A 370 -24.60 5.16 5.29
C MET A 370 -23.61 5.65 4.23
N LEU A 371 -23.40 4.87 3.18
CA LEU A 371 -22.72 5.32 1.96
C LEU A 371 -23.70 5.22 0.80
N GLY A 372 -24.25 6.36 0.39
CA GLY A 372 -25.40 6.40 -0.52
C GLY A 372 -26.61 5.69 0.11
N ARG A 373 -27.08 4.60 -0.51
CA ARG A 373 -28.23 3.80 -0.03
C ARG A 373 -27.84 2.57 0.79
N ILE A 374 -26.55 2.34 1.01
CA ILE A 374 -26.05 1.12 1.67
C ILE A 374 -25.61 1.43 3.10
N ASN A 375 -26.10 0.63 4.05
CA ASN A 375 -25.72 0.70 5.44
C ASN A 375 -24.40 -0.07 5.67
N PHE A 376 -23.43 0.55 6.32
CA PHE A 376 -22.14 -0.08 6.63
C PHE A 376 -22.11 -0.75 8.02
N GLY A 377 -23.16 -0.57 8.83
CA GLY A 377 -23.41 -1.25 10.10
C GLY A 377 -24.09 -2.61 9.95
N LEU A 378 -24.72 -3.09 11.03
CA LEU A 378 -25.24 -4.46 11.18
C LEU A 378 -26.25 -4.89 10.11
N SER A 379 -27.03 -3.96 9.56
CA SER A 379 -28.07 -4.25 8.57
C SER A 379 -27.56 -4.30 7.12
N GLY A 380 -26.26 -4.11 6.89
CA GLY A 380 -25.68 -4.14 5.54
C GLY A 380 -24.29 -4.75 5.52
N VAL A 381 -23.26 -3.97 5.19
CA VAL A 381 -21.87 -4.46 5.02
C VAL A 381 -21.29 -5.00 6.34
N ASN A 382 -21.80 -4.53 7.48
CA ASN A 382 -21.38 -4.94 8.81
C ASN A 382 -19.86 -4.79 9.04
N VAL A 383 -19.34 -3.61 8.72
CA VAL A 383 -17.94 -3.22 8.95
C VAL A 383 -17.81 -2.15 10.03
N LEU A 384 -18.83 -1.32 10.29
CA LEU A 384 -18.70 -0.20 11.24
C LEU A 384 -18.46 -0.60 12.69
N TRP A 385 -18.72 -1.86 13.07
CA TRP A 385 -18.35 -2.35 14.40
C TRP A 385 -16.83 -2.27 14.66
N VAL A 386 -16.00 -2.21 13.61
CA VAL A 386 -14.55 -2.05 13.75
C VAL A 386 -14.15 -0.70 14.35
N VAL A 387 -14.98 0.35 14.16
CA VAL A 387 -14.80 1.70 14.72
C VAL A 387 -15.80 2.05 15.83
N GLY A 388 -16.83 1.22 16.04
CA GLY A 388 -17.84 1.41 17.08
C GLY A 388 -17.53 0.70 18.41
N GLY A 389 -16.60 -0.26 18.38
CA GLY A 389 -16.17 -1.04 19.55
C GLY A 389 -15.16 -0.36 20.45
#